data_AF-A0A7T8GY33-F1
#
_entry.id   AF-A0A7T8GY33-F1
#
_cell.length_a   1.000
_cell.length_b   1.000
_cell.length_c   1.000
_cell.angle_alpha   90.00
_cell.angle_beta   90.00
_cell.angle_gamma   90.00
#
_symmetry.space_group_name_H-M   'P 1'
#
loop_
_entity.id
_entity.type
_entity.pdbx_description
1 polymer ?
#
loop_
_entity_poly.entity_id
_entity_poly.type
_entity_poly.pdbx_seq_one_letter_code
_entity_poly.pdbx_strand_id
1 'polypeptide(L)' 'AVVTTPRFDDKNKDPDAAHRAVQVAINDVASSIAGCKRRDHIRIKDLLRSAKIPSLNEITVMAVAVET' A
#
# COMPACT_ATOMS: atom_id res chain seq x y z
N ALA A 1 27.97 -15.93 -14.81
CA ALA A 1 26.87 -16.91 -14.62
C ALA A 1 25.55 -16.13 -14.62
N VAL A 2 24.64 -16.43 -15.53
CA VAL A 2 23.30 -15.82 -15.54
C VAL A 2 22.48 -16.55 -14.49
N VAL A 3 22.15 -15.87 -13.38
CA VAL A 3 21.30 -16.41 -12.33
C VAL A 3 19.85 -16.20 -12.75
N THR A 4 19.24 -17.20 -13.37
CA THR A 4 17.80 -17.25 -13.55
C THR A 4 17.16 -17.68 -12.23
N THR A 5 16.47 -16.77 -11.55
CA THR A 5 15.63 -17.10 -10.41
C THR A 5 14.44 -17.93 -10.88
N PRO A 6 14.09 -19.05 -10.23
CA PRO A 6 12.92 -19.83 -10.59
C PRO A 6 11.67 -18.95 -10.35
N ARG A 7 10.91 -18.72 -11.42
CA ARG A 7 9.61 -18.06 -11.33
C ARG A 7 8.63 -19.13 -10.84
N PHE A 8 8.30 -19.10 -9.56
CA PHE A 8 7.31 -20.00 -8.99
C PHE A 8 5.96 -19.76 -9.69
N ASP A 9 5.36 -20.84 -10.18
CA ASP A 9 4.07 -20.84 -10.86
C ASP A 9 2.96 -20.25 -9.98
N ASP A 10 2.35 -19.18 -10.50
CA ASP A 10 1.21 -18.42 -10.01
C ASP A 10 -0.08 -19.28 -9.93
N LYS A 11 -0.13 -20.24 -8.99
CA LYS A 11 -1.38 -20.91 -8.60
C LYS A 11 -1.73 -20.74 -7.12
N ASN A 12 -1.10 -19.79 -6.46
CA ASN A 12 -1.56 -19.26 -5.19
C ASN A 12 -2.20 -17.92 -5.49
N LYS A 13 -3.49 -17.72 -5.21
CA LYS A 13 -4.08 -16.37 -5.27
C LYS A 13 -3.33 -15.52 -4.25
N ASP A 14 -2.34 -14.77 -4.70
CA ASP A 14 -1.39 -14.08 -3.84
C ASP A 14 -2.16 -13.10 -2.95
N PRO A 15 -2.26 -13.34 -1.62
CA PRO A 15 -2.85 -12.35 -0.71
C PRO A 15 -2.09 -11.01 -0.81
N ASP A 16 -0.83 -11.05 -1.26
CA ASP A 16 0.01 -9.90 -1.54
C ASP A 16 -0.53 -9.01 -2.68
N ALA A 17 -1.21 -9.58 -3.68
CA ALA A 17 -1.78 -8.79 -4.78
C ALA A 17 -2.97 -7.94 -4.32
N ALA A 18 -3.86 -8.51 -3.51
CA ALA A 18 -4.99 -7.80 -2.93
C ALA A 18 -4.51 -6.70 -1.95
N HIS A 19 -3.53 -7.01 -1.10
CA HIS A 19 -2.95 -6.05 -0.17
C HIS A 19 -2.28 -4.87 -0.89
N ARG A 20 -1.54 -5.15 -1.96
CA ARG A 20 -0.95 -4.10 -2.81
C ARG A 20 -2.02 -3.24 -3.47
N ALA A 21 -3.09 -3.83 -3.99
CA ALA A 21 -4.18 -3.08 -4.61
C ALA A 21 -4.84 -2.11 -3.62
N VAL A 22 -5.10 -2.57 -2.38
CA VAL A 22 -5.64 -1.72 -1.32
C VAL A 22 -4.67 -0.60 -0.95
N GLN A 23 -3.39 -0.90 -0.81
CA GLN A 23 -2.38 0.11 -0.50
C GLN A 23 -2.27 1.17 -1.59
N VAL A 24 -2.35 0.78 -2.87
CA VAL A 24 -2.36 1.72 -4.00
C VAL A 24 -3.61 2.60 -3.96
N ALA A 25 -4.79 2.03 -3.70
CA ALA A 25 -6.02 2.79 -3.60
C ALA A 25 -5.98 3.83 -2.46
N ILE A 26 -5.46 3.47 -1.29
CA ILE A 26 -5.27 4.41 -0.16
C ILE A 26 -4.34 5.55 -0.57
N ASN A 27 -3.24 5.25 -1.26
CA ASN A 27 -2.30 6.26 -1.72
C ASN A 27 -2.91 7.19 -2.77
N ASP A 28 -3.71 6.66 -3.71
CA ASP A 28 -4.38 7.47 -4.72
C ASP A 28 -5.40 8.43 -4.09
N VAL A 29 -6.16 7.98 -3.09
CA VAL A 29 -7.05 8.84 -2.29
C VAL A 29 -6.25 9.93 -1.56
N ALA A 30 -5.16 9.55 -0.90
CA ALA A 30 -4.31 10.52 -0.21
C ALA A 30 -3.69 11.55 -1.17
N SER A 31 -3.26 11.13 -2.36
CA SER A 31 -2.77 12.03 -3.41
C SER A 31 -3.86 12.99 -3.90
N SER A 32 -5.09 12.50 -4.07
CA SER A 32 -6.22 13.34 -4.44
C SER A 32 -6.55 14.40 -3.39
N ILE A 33 -6.49 14.05 -2.10
CA ILE A 33 -6.77 14.98 -0.99
C ILE A 33 -5.64 16.00 -0.83
N ALA A 34 -4.38 15.54 -0.88
CA ALA A 34 -3.21 16.40 -0.74
C ALA A 34 -2.93 17.25 -1.99
N GLY A 35 -3.65 17.03 -3.10
CA GLY A 35 -3.47 17.77 -4.35
C GLY A 35 -2.13 17.51 -5.04
N CYS A 36 -1.50 16.37 -4.77
CA CYS A 36 -0.17 16.02 -5.29
C CYS A 36 -0.24 14.94 -6.38
N LYS A 37 0.78 14.91 -7.24
CA LYS A 37 0.91 13.97 -8.34
C LYS A 37 2.05 12.99 -8.07
N ARG A 38 1.99 11.81 -8.70
CA ARG A 38 3.07 10.79 -8.62
C ARG A 38 4.47 11.36 -8.97
N ARG A 39 4.53 12.32 -9.89
CA ARG A 39 5.76 13.00 -10.33
C ARG A 39 6.41 13.91 -9.26
N ASP A 40 5.68 14.22 -8.19
CA ASP A 40 6.20 15.07 -7.13
C ASP A 40 7.11 14.27 -6.17
N HIS A 41 7.23 12.95 -6.36
CA HIS A 41 8.12 12.05 -5.65
C HIS A 41 8.04 12.15 -4.11
N ILE A 42 6.85 12.50 -3.60
CA ILE A 42 6.57 12.61 -2.17
C ILE A 42 6.62 11.20 -1.56
N ARG A 43 7.29 11.07 -0.42
CA ARG A 43 7.31 9.80 0.32
C ARG A 43 5.90 9.48 0.82
N ILE A 44 5.47 8.22 0.70
CA ILE A 44 4.13 7.78 1.08
C ILE A 44 3.79 8.16 2.54
N LYS A 45 4.74 8.06 3.47
CA LYS A 45 4.52 8.45 4.88
C LYS A 45 4.17 9.94 5.02
N ASP A 46 4.81 10.79 4.24
CA ASP A 46 4.58 12.24 4.28
C ASP A 46 3.26 12.60 3.59
N LEU A 47 2.95 11.90 2.50
CA LEU A 47 1.67 11.98 1.80
C LEU A 47 0.49 11.65 2.72
N LEU A 48 0.53 10.49 3.37
CA LEU A 48 -0.51 10.01 4.26
C LEU A 48 -0.69 10.96 5.47
N ARG A 49 0.41 11.44 6.04
CA ARG A 49 0.39 12.44 7.11
C ARG A 49 -0.25 13.75 6.67
N SER A 50 0.08 14.25 5.46
CA SER A 50 -0.50 15.47 4.90
C SER A 50 -2.00 15.33 4.65
N ALA A 51 -2.44 14.18 4.14
CA ALA A 51 -3.85 13.87 3.91
C ALA A 51 -4.62 13.46 5.19
N LYS A 52 -3.94 13.33 6.34
CA LYS A 52 -4.48 12.81 7.61
C LYS A 52 -5.13 11.43 7.46
N ILE A 53 -4.58 10.59 6.57
CA ILE A 53 -5.04 9.22 6.35
C ILE A 53 -4.09 8.25 7.04
N PRO A 54 -4.59 7.30 7.84
CA PRO A 54 -3.77 6.25 8.42
C PRO A 54 -3.26 5.29 7.34
N SER A 55 -2.06 4.76 7.53
CA SER A 55 -1.52 3.71 6.67
C SER A 55 -2.33 2.42 6.77
N LEU A 56 -2.24 1.57 5.75
CA LEU A 56 -2.90 0.26 5.75
C LEU A 56 -2.55 -0.55 7.01
N ASN A 57 -1.28 -0.51 7.44
CA ASN A 57 -0.85 -1.21 8.65
C ASN A 57 -1.51 -0.64 9.93
N GLU A 58 -1.64 0.69 10.04
CA GLU A 58 -2.32 1.32 11.17
C GLU A 58 -3.81 0.95 11.18
N ILE A 59 -4.45 0.90 10.01
CA ILE A 59 -5.84 0.43 9.86
C ILE A 59 -5.96 -1.03 10.31
N THR A 60 -5.07 -1.91 9.86
CA THR A 60 -5.07 -3.33 10.26
C THR A 60 -4.89 -3.49 11.76
N VAL A 61 -3.96 -2.77 12.38
CA VAL A 61 -3.74 -2.82 13.83
C VAL A 61 -4.97 -2.32 14.60
N MET A 62 -5.58 -1.21 14.16
CA MET A 62 -6.82 -0.72 14.77
C MET A 62 -7.96 -1.71 14.64
N ALA A 63 -8.12 -2.35 13.47
CA ALA A 63 -9.15 -3.35 13.25
C ALA A 63 -8.96 -4.56 14.19
N VAL A 64 -7.74 -5.11 14.25
CA VAL A 64 -7.42 -6.23 15.13
C VAL A 64 -7.65 -5.88 16.61
N ALA A 65 -7.26 -4.67 17.03
CA ALA A 65 -7.42 -4.23 18.42
C ALA A 65 -8.87 -3.98 18.83
N VAL A 66 -9.77 -3.71 17.88
CA VAL A 66 -11.22 -3.53 18.13
C VAL A 66 -11.95 -4.87 18.17
N GLU A 67 -11.46 -5.87 17.44
CA GLU A 67 -12.08 -7.20 17.34
C GLU A 67 -11.70 -8.16 18.48
N THR A 68 -10.76 -7.78 19.36
CA THR A 68 -10.30 -8.54 20.54
C THR A 68 -10.80 -7.96 21.85
#